data_AF-A0A7C6ZWC4-F1
#
_entry.id   AF-A0A7C6ZWC4-F1
#
_cell.length_a   1.000
_cell.length_b   1.000
_cell.length_c   1.000
_cell.angle_alpha   90.00
_cell.angle_beta   90.00
_cell.angle_gamma   90.00
#
_symmetry.space_group_name_H-M   'P 1'
#
loop_
_entity.id
_entity.type
_entity.pdbx_description
1 polymer ?
#
loop_
_entity_poly.entity_id
_entity_poly.type
_entity_poly.pdbx_seq_one_letter_code
_entity_poly.pdbx_strand_id
1 'polypeptide(L)'
;MWDATKQHQLNELQHRKEISALNSEEEQLLTYLLSKLEQEEWAALRPTLSRLREEQYQLQKTYGQINADNALLAAIVERQEYLLQRTKTVLNGLLEEHKAIQDAYARITG
;
A
#
# COMPACT_ATOMS: atom_id res chain seq x y z
N MET A 1 -8.44 -33.78 -8.84
CA MET A 1 -7.70 -33.36 -10.03
C MET A 1 -8.61 -33.56 -11.22
N TRP A 2 -8.94 -32.43 -11.83
CA TRP A 2 -9.69 -32.29 -13.05
C TRP A 2 -8.86 -32.88 -14.19
N ASP A 3 -9.47 -33.70 -15.03
CA ASP A 3 -8.80 -34.42 -16.11
C ASP A 3 -9.60 -34.30 -17.41
N ALA A 4 -8.98 -34.72 -18.51
CA ALA A 4 -9.58 -34.63 -19.84
C ALA A 4 -10.90 -35.42 -19.95
N THR A 5 -11.05 -36.51 -19.20
CA THR A 5 -12.27 -37.33 -19.20
C THR A 5 -13.43 -36.59 -18.54
N LYS A 6 -13.20 -35.95 -17.38
CA LYS A 6 -14.21 -35.10 -16.71
C LYS A 6 -14.55 -33.88 -17.57
N GLN A 7 -13.58 -33.27 -18.23
CA GLN A 7 -13.83 -32.15 -19.14
C GLN A 7 -14.68 -32.57 -20.35
N HIS A 8 -14.38 -33.72 -20.95
CA HIS A 8 -15.16 -34.25 -22.06
C HIS A 8 -16.61 -34.55 -21.64
N GLN A 9 -16.78 -35.22 -20.49
CA GLN A 9 -18.11 -35.49 -19.92
C GLN A 9 -18.88 -34.21 -19.60
N LEU A 10 -18.21 -33.20 -19.04
CA LEU A 10 -18.82 -31.89 -18.78
C LEU A 10 -19.30 -31.24 -20.09
N ASN A 11 -18.44 -31.23 -21.12
CA ASN A 11 -18.78 -30.64 -22.42
C ASN A 11 -19.96 -31.35 -23.08
N GLU A 12 -20.01 -32.69 -23.05
CA GLU A 12 -21.12 -33.47 -23.59
C GLU A 12 -22.43 -33.19 -22.86
N LEU A 13 -22.41 -33.13 -21.51
CA LEU A 13 -23.58 -32.80 -20.71
C LEU A 13 -24.05 -31.37 -20.93
N GLN A 14 -23.13 -30.41 -21.08
CA GLN A 14 -23.48 -29.04 -21.44
C GLN A 14 -24.13 -28.96 -22.81
N HIS A 15 -23.56 -29.64 -23.82
CA HIS A 15 -24.13 -29.67 -25.16
C HIS A 15 -25.54 -30.30 -25.17
N ARG A 16 -25.73 -31.40 -24.42
CA ARG A 16 -27.05 -32.04 -24.28
C ARG A 16 -28.06 -31.17 -23.54
N LYS A 17 -27.60 -30.35 -22.58
CA LYS A 17 -28.43 -29.35 -21.90
C LYS A 17 -28.88 -28.26 -22.87
N GLU A 18 -28.00 -27.77 -23.73
CA GLU A 18 -28.31 -26.74 -24.74
C GLU A 18 -29.40 -27.19 -25.72
N ILE A 19 -29.39 -28.46 -26.13
CA ILE A 19 -30.42 -29.04 -27.00
C ILE A 19 -31.64 -29.60 -26.23
N SER A 20 -31.75 -29.32 -24.92
CA SER A 20 -32.85 -29.79 -24.05
C SER A 20 -33.04 -31.31 -24.05
N ALA A 21 -31.95 -32.08 -24.20
CA ALA A 21 -31.95 -33.54 -24.25
C ALA A 21 -31.33 -34.18 -22.98
N LEU A 22 -31.32 -33.43 -21.88
CA LEU A 22 -30.79 -33.85 -20.60
C LEU A 22 -31.89 -34.54 -19.77
N ASN A 23 -31.59 -35.71 -19.21
CA ASN A 23 -32.48 -36.34 -18.23
C ASN A 23 -32.11 -35.92 -16.79
N SER A 24 -32.93 -36.32 -15.82
CA SER A 24 -32.74 -35.92 -14.42
C SER A 24 -31.44 -36.43 -13.78
N GLU A 25 -30.93 -37.59 -14.20
CA GLU A 25 -29.68 -38.14 -13.66
C GLU A 25 -28.47 -37.40 -14.22
N GLU A 26 -28.51 -37.09 -15.50
CA GLU A 26 -27.51 -36.28 -16.21
C GLU A 26 -27.47 -34.85 -15.70
N GLU A 27 -28.60 -34.28 -15.30
CA GLU A 27 -28.67 -32.95 -14.70
C GLU A 27 -28.02 -32.92 -13.31
N GLN A 28 -28.22 -33.95 -12.50
CA GLN A 28 -27.53 -34.13 -11.23
C GLN A 28 -26.02 -34.30 -11.45
N LEU A 29 -25.62 -35.10 -12.44
CA LEU A 29 -24.22 -35.32 -12.78
C LEU A 29 -23.54 -34.04 -13.27
N LEU A 30 -24.21 -33.26 -14.12
CA LEU A 30 -23.72 -31.96 -14.59
C LEU A 30 -23.52 -30.99 -13.42
N THR A 31 -24.51 -30.89 -12.52
CA THR A 31 -24.42 -30.05 -11.33
C THR A 31 -23.26 -30.46 -10.42
N TYR A 32 -23.08 -31.76 -10.23
CA TYR A 32 -21.95 -32.31 -9.49
C TYR A 32 -20.61 -31.95 -10.12
N LEU A 33 -20.44 -32.17 -11.44
CA LEU A 33 -19.21 -31.86 -12.16
C LEU A 33 -18.86 -30.37 -12.09
N LEU A 34 -19.85 -29.48 -12.23
CA LEU A 34 -19.65 -28.04 -12.07
C LEU A 34 -19.19 -27.67 -10.66
N SER A 35 -19.82 -28.23 -9.62
CA SER A 35 -19.41 -27.98 -8.23
C SER A 35 -18.00 -28.48 -7.94
N LYS A 36 -17.60 -29.61 -8.55
CA LYS A 36 -16.25 -30.17 -8.45
C LYS A 36 -15.22 -29.29 -9.14
N LEU A 37 -15.53 -28.77 -10.33
CA LEU A 37 -14.67 -27.84 -11.05
C LEU A 37 -14.44 -26.58 -10.23
N GLU A 38 -15.52 -25.96 -9.74
CA GLU A 38 -15.47 -24.75 -8.92
C GLU A 38 -14.65 -24.97 -7.63
N GLN A 39 -14.83 -26.12 -6.95
CA GLN A 39 -14.02 -26.45 -5.77
C GLN A 39 -12.53 -26.57 -6.07
N GLU A 40 -12.16 -27.19 -7.20
CA GLU A 40 -10.76 -27.34 -7.58
C GLU A 40 -10.13 -26.02 -8.02
N GLU A 41 -10.87 -25.18 -8.76
CA GLU A 41 -10.44 -23.82 -9.12
C GLU A 41 -10.23 -22.98 -7.87
N TRP A 42 -11.18 -22.98 -6.93
CA TRP A 42 -11.02 -22.29 -5.65
C TRP A 42 -9.86 -22.83 -4.82
N ALA A 43 -9.67 -24.14 -4.77
CA ALA A 43 -8.55 -24.74 -4.05
C ALA A 43 -7.20 -24.31 -4.66
N ALA A 44 -7.12 -24.17 -5.98
CA ALA A 44 -5.92 -23.69 -6.67
C ALA A 44 -5.67 -22.19 -6.46
N LEU A 45 -6.73 -21.36 -6.43
CA LEU A 45 -6.62 -19.91 -6.30
C LEU A 45 -6.47 -19.43 -4.85
N ARG A 46 -7.01 -20.16 -3.88
CA ARG A 46 -7.03 -19.74 -2.47
C ARG A 46 -5.63 -19.44 -1.89
N PRO A 47 -4.57 -20.23 -2.15
CA PRO A 47 -3.24 -19.94 -1.62
C PRO A 47 -2.67 -18.63 -2.17
N THR A 48 -2.80 -18.39 -3.48
CA THR A 48 -2.28 -17.17 -4.12
C THR A 48 -3.05 -15.94 -3.66
N LEU A 49 -4.38 -16.03 -3.55
CA LEU A 49 -5.21 -14.95 -2.99
C LEU A 49 -4.86 -14.65 -1.52
N SER A 50 -4.58 -15.68 -0.72
CA SER A 50 -4.18 -15.51 0.68
C SER A 50 -2.81 -14.82 0.77
N ARG A 51 -1.86 -15.22 -0.08
CA ARG A 51 -0.55 -14.58 -0.16
C ARG A 51 -0.65 -13.12 -0.57
N LEU A 52 -1.44 -12.81 -1.60
CA LEU A 52 -1.64 -11.43 -2.08
C LEU A 52 -2.28 -10.54 -1.01
N ARG A 53 -3.22 -11.07 -0.22
CA ARG A 53 -3.81 -10.32 0.90
C ARG A 53 -2.79 -10.01 1.99
N GLU A 54 -1.93 -10.97 2.33
CA GLU A 54 -0.86 -10.74 3.29
C GLU A 54 0.15 -9.72 2.78
N GLU A 55 0.58 -9.85 1.51
CA GLU A 55 1.47 -8.87 0.86
C GLU A 55 0.86 -7.46 0.87
N GLN A 56 -0.43 -7.34 0.52
CA GLN A 56 -1.16 -6.06 0.56
C GLN A 56 -1.18 -5.46 1.97
N TYR A 57 -1.45 -6.28 2.99
CA TYR A 57 -1.47 -5.84 4.39
C TYR A 57 -0.11 -5.33 4.85
N GLN A 58 0.97 -6.07 4.55
CA GLN A 58 2.32 -5.66 4.90
C GLN A 58 2.74 -4.38 4.17
N LEU A 59 2.37 -4.24 2.89
CA LEU A 59 2.67 -3.04 2.12
C LEU A 59 1.93 -1.82 2.67
N GLN A 60 0.66 -1.98 3.03
CA GLN A 60 -0.13 -0.91 3.65
C GLN A 60 0.45 -0.47 5.00
N LYS A 61 0.90 -1.42 5.82
CA LYS A 61 1.58 -1.13 7.09
C LYS A 61 2.89 -0.37 6.86
N THR A 62 3.70 -0.83 5.92
CA THR A 62 5.00 -0.20 5.59
C THR A 62 4.79 1.21 5.06
N TYR A 63 3.82 1.41 4.17
CA TYR A 63 3.44 2.72 3.66
C TYR A 63 2.98 3.65 4.77
N GLY A 64 2.17 3.16 5.71
CA GLY A 64 1.74 3.93 6.88
C GLY A 64 2.91 4.39 7.76
N GLN A 65 3.89 3.51 7.98
CA GLN A 65 5.11 3.84 8.73
C GLN A 65 5.94 4.91 8.03
N ILE A 66 6.21 4.74 6.73
CA ILE A 66 6.97 5.70 5.93
C ILE A 66 6.29 7.08 5.94
N ASN A 67 4.97 7.13 5.83
CA ASN A 67 4.24 8.39 5.89
C ASN A 67 4.33 9.07 7.26
N ALA A 68 4.28 8.30 8.35
CA ALA A 68 4.47 8.83 9.70
C ALA A 68 5.88 9.38 9.89
N ASP A 69 6.90 8.64 9.44
CA ASP A 69 8.30 9.06 9.50
C ASP A 69 8.54 10.33 8.67
N ASN A 70 7.96 10.42 7.47
CA ASN A 70 8.03 11.62 6.63
C ASN A 70 7.40 12.84 7.32
N ALA A 71 6.26 12.67 7.99
CA ALA A 71 5.62 13.75 8.75
C ALA A 71 6.49 14.23 9.92
N LEU A 72 7.14 13.30 10.63
CA LEU A 72 8.09 13.64 11.70
C LEU A 72 9.31 14.38 11.16
N LEU A 73 9.87 13.92 10.03
CA LEU A 73 11.00 14.57 9.38
C LEU A 73 10.65 15.99 8.94
N ALA A 74 9.48 16.20 8.33
CA ALA A 74 9.00 17.52 7.94
C ALA A 74 8.93 18.47 9.16
N ALA A 75 8.35 18.01 10.27
CA ALA A 75 8.28 18.79 11.51
C ALA A 75 9.68 19.12 12.08
N ILE A 76 10.64 18.19 11.99
CA ILE A 76 12.02 18.44 12.40
C ILE A 76 12.66 19.51 11.51
N VAL A 77 12.48 19.44 10.19
CA VAL A 77 13.02 20.45 9.25
C VAL A 77 12.45 21.83 9.55
N GLU A 78 11.12 21.95 9.68
CA GLU A 78 10.48 23.23 10.05
C GLU A 78 11.04 23.78 11.37
N ARG A 79 11.26 22.91 12.36
CA ARG A 79 11.85 23.32 13.63
C ARG A 79 13.29 23.80 13.47
N GLN A 80 14.09 23.14 12.65
CA GLN A 80 15.47 23.56 12.37
C GLN A 80 15.50 24.92 11.64
N GLU A 81 14.65 25.12 10.64
CA GLU A 81 14.53 26.40 9.93
C GLU A 81 14.16 27.53 10.89
N TYR A 82 13.18 27.31 11.77
CA TYR A 82 12.80 28.27 12.80
C TYR A 82 13.98 28.63 13.71
N LEU A 83 14.73 27.64 14.20
CA LEU A 83 15.88 27.86 15.06
C LEU A 83 17.01 28.61 14.34
N LEU A 84 17.25 28.29 13.07
CA LEU A 84 18.23 29.00 12.24
C LEU A 84 17.85 30.46 12.07
N GLN A 85 16.58 30.76 11.75
CA GLN A 85 16.12 32.14 11.62
C GLN A 85 16.24 32.91 12.92
N ARG A 86 15.80 32.31 14.03
CA ARG A 86 15.95 32.92 15.36
C ARG A 86 17.42 33.22 15.69
N THR A 87 18.32 32.30 15.37
CA THR A 87 19.76 32.47 15.65
C THR A 87 20.35 33.60 14.80
N LYS A 88 19.97 33.70 13.53
CA LYS A 88 20.36 34.82 12.65
C LYS A 88 19.89 36.16 13.21
N THR A 89 18.65 36.25 13.68
CA THR A 89 18.12 37.48 14.29
C THR A 89 18.91 37.89 15.51
N VAL A 90 19.22 36.95 16.41
CA VAL A 90 20.02 37.23 17.61
C VAL A 90 21.43 37.68 17.24
N LEU A 91 22.08 36.99 16.30
CA LEU A 91 23.43 37.35 15.85
C LEU A 91 23.47 38.75 15.26
N ASN A 92 22.50 39.11 14.42
CA ASN A 92 22.42 40.44 13.83
C ASN A 92 22.25 41.53 14.90
N GLY A 93 21.38 41.30 15.90
CA GLY A 93 21.23 42.23 17.02
C GLY A 93 22.53 42.43 17.80
N LEU A 94 23.27 41.35 18.09
CA LEU A 94 24.57 41.44 18.76
C LEU A 94 25.62 42.19 17.92
N LEU A 95 25.61 42.02 16.60
CA LEU A 95 26.51 42.75 15.70
C LEU A 95 26.19 44.25 15.68
N GLU A 96 24.91 44.62 15.70
CA GLU A 96 24.48 46.02 15.79
C GLU A 96 24.88 46.66 17.12
N GLU A 97 24.66 45.96 18.24
CA GLU A 97 25.10 46.41 19.58
C GLU A 97 26.62 46.59 19.65
N HIS A 98 27.38 45.61 19.12
CA HIS A 98 28.83 45.69 19.09
C HIS A 98 29.32 46.91 18.30
N LYS A 99 28.71 47.17 17.14
CA LYS A 99 29.01 48.35 16.33
C LYS A 99 28.70 49.65 17.07
N ALA A 100 27.55 49.72 17.75
CA ALA A 100 27.18 50.90 18.54
C ALA A 100 28.19 51.19 19.67
N ILE A 101 28.70 50.15 20.33
CA ILE A 101 29.75 50.27 21.35
C ILE A 101 31.06 50.77 20.72
N GLN A 102 31.47 50.22 19.57
CA GLN A 102 32.67 50.68 18.86
C GLN A 102 32.56 52.16 18.48
N ASP A 103 31.41 52.57 17.92
CA ASP A 103 31.15 53.96 17.55
C ASP A 103 31.17 54.89 18.79
N ALA A 104 30.58 54.45 19.91
CA ALA A 104 30.60 55.21 21.16
C ALA A 104 32.02 55.34 21.73
N TYR A 105 32.80 54.26 21.71
CA TYR A 105 34.20 54.28 22.15
C TYR A 105 35.03 55.25 21.30
N ALA A 106 34.90 55.18 19.97
CA ALA A 106 35.60 56.06 19.05
C ALA A 106 35.30 57.55 19.30
N ARG A 107 34.06 57.89 19.67
CA ARG A 107 33.67 59.27 20.05
C ARG A 107 34.29 59.75 21.36
N ILE A 108 34.65 58.85 22.26
CA ILE A 108 35.25 59.20 23.56
C ILE A 108 36.78 59.32 23.44
N THR A 109 37.41 58.49 22.61
CA THR A 109 38.87 58.42 22.51
C THR A 109 39.48 59.17 21.33
N GLY A 110 38.67 59.60 20.37
CA GLY A 110 39.07 60.41 19.22
C GLY A 110 38.74 61.89 19.41
#